data_AF-A0AA41JDS5-F1
#
_entry.id   AF-A0AA41JDS5-F1
#
_cell.length_a   1.000
_cell.length_b   1.000
_cell.length_c   1.000
_cell.angle_alpha   90.00
_cell.angle_beta   90.00
_cell.angle_gamma   90.00
#
_symmetry.space_group_name_H-M   'P 1'
#
loop_
_entity.id
_entity.type
_entity.pdbx_description
1 polymer ?
#
loop_
_entity_poly.entity_id
_entity_poly.type
_entity_poly.pdbx_seq_one_letter_code
_entity_poly.pdbx_strand_id
1 'polypeptide(L)'
;MSSQFNFINPHEESSNDGSTGTGNESSRTVEYDYDLCENVAQDVVKYGRSRIVKNENQFLLCTLGYVSGYMANSSHYISGVLIGTAGSGKTHLQHQIEDLFDDSELYQATSGSDTSIIYDDTWEDALIASLDELQKPSDQLIEILKSLHGDDEEFTYKVTADGDGADRDVDEIKRTAIPYWFLYAQYDPDFEMWDRLLKIPVHESQQKNEGVLATKWDHSMVTFSSTDQNYMFDFEDGYHALKDHIQSIPQDSWVKIPAGESEFNGQDFVTHAKPIFDTDRSETNRVGAMVANLVRASTLLNHNNREERTINMPNKGAKKAFIAEPQDLANVLRTRETLMATTHQLDRKKKAICVAIDKESGPQNMASINDIQEHLRKTNASFVKRPQVVQMLSDLIQNYLVEKHERAGKNGAHMYEFKGWQALGKFQIDDEFKDFFQGCVDPVTGDDFIKTARRLNDELKPSASDFMTDDEVDTSKQQDGQVTLESSDGEFDNVDLEPHEEAIRQALEDTLDGERVDGLDEHEPGLKEMLGVCEIGENPEKASLQGTLFDPSHEVWQYGPDEWADSRGSVDENIEKAIRKLAEEGIYRTNTIRKKGDTPLAMTVSVESLD
;
A
#
# COMPACT_ATOMS: atom_id res chain seq x y z
N MET A 1 -4.18 -17.12 -48.60
CA MET A 1 -3.18 -16.04 -48.47
C MET A 1 -2.92 -15.90 -46.99
N SER A 2 -1.95 -16.66 -46.50
CA SER A 2 -1.63 -16.83 -45.09
C SER A 2 -0.26 -16.21 -44.90
N SER A 3 -0.19 -15.12 -44.13
CA SER A 3 1.06 -14.42 -43.82
C SER A 3 1.49 -14.82 -42.42
N GLN A 4 2.44 -15.76 -42.35
CA GLN A 4 3.20 -16.06 -41.13
C GLN A 4 4.19 -14.93 -40.90
N PHE A 5 4.13 -14.29 -39.73
CA PHE A 5 5.16 -13.40 -39.24
C PHE A 5 6.13 -14.24 -38.37
N ASN A 6 7.33 -14.47 -38.91
CA ASN A 6 8.46 -15.03 -38.17
C ASN A 6 9.17 -13.89 -37.43
N PHE A 7 9.29 -13.99 -36.11
CA PHE A 7 10.27 -13.23 -35.34
C PHE A 7 11.62 -13.95 -35.41
N ILE A 8 12.63 -13.21 -35.86
CA ILE A 8 14.02 -13.65 -35.99
C ILE A 8 14.71 -13.36 -34.65
N ASN A 9 15.20 -14.42 -34.00
CA ASN A 9 16.16 -14.36 -32.92
C ASN A 9 17.57 -14.22 -33.51
N PRO A 10 18.37 -13.19 -33.18
CA PRO A 10 19.78 -13.17 -33.55
C PRO A 10 20.61 -13.49 -32.30
N HIS A 11 21.19 -14.70 -32.27
CA HIS A 11 22.60 -14.96 -31.97
C HIS A 11 22.76 -16.38 -31.41
N GLU A 12 23.10 -17.31 -32.30
CA GLU A 12 24.03 -18.39 -31.95
C GLU A 12 24.71 -18.96 -33.20
N GLU A 13 25.87 -19.58 -32.95
CA GLU A 13 26.85 -20.21 -33.84
C GLU A 13 27.93 -19.30 -34.46
N SER A 14 29.23 -19.65 -34.46
CA SER A 14 30.04 -20.64 -33.75
C SER A 14 31.50 -20.37 -34.15
N SER A 15 32.47 -20.63 -33.27
CA SER A 15 33.75 -21.22 -33.70
C SER A 15 34.53 -21.74 -32.50
N ASN A 16 34.64 -23.06 -32.50
CA ASN A 16 35.49 -23.90 -31.69
C ASN A 16 36.96 -23.68 -32.10
N ASP A 17 37.83 -23.29 -31.16
CA ASP A 17 39.26 -23.54 -31.30
C ASP A 17 39.87 -23.87 -29.94
N GLY A 18 40.50 -25.03 -29.87
CA GLY A 18 40.98 -25.63 -28.63
C GLY A 18 42.22 -24.92 -28.09
N SER A 19 42.17 -24.55 -26.81
CA SER A 19 43.39 -24.47 -26.01
C SER A 19 43.09 -24.94 -24.58
N THR A 20 43.78 -26.00 -24.20
CA THR A 20 43.89 -26.51 -22.83
C THR A 20 44.55 -25.46 -21.95
N GLY A 21 43.73 -24.71 -21.21
CA GLY A 21 44.15 -23.83 -20.14
C GLY A 21 43.34 -24.16 -18.90
N THR A 22 44.00 -24.69 -17.88
CA THR A 22 43.51 -24.77 -16.50
C THR A 22 43.25 -23.35 -16.00
N GLY A 23 42.03 -22.86 -16.21
CA GLY A 23 41.53 -21.61 -15.67
C GLY A 23 40.92 -21.88 -14.30
N ASN A 24 41.55 -21.37 -13.25
CA ASN A 24 40.85 -21.02 -12.02
C ASN A 24 39.66 -20.15 -12.44
N GLU A 25 38.43 -20.63 -12.27
CA GLU A 25 37.25 -19.77 -12.14
C GLU A 25 37.43 -18.98 -10.86
N SER A 26 38.20 -17.89 -10.95
CA SER A 26 38.07 -16.79 -10.01
C SER A 26 36.64 -16.30 -10.15
N SER A 27 35.81 -16.52 -9.14
CA SER A 27 34.55 -15.79 -8.97
C SER A 27 34.85 -14.32 -9.26
N ARG A 28 34.35 -13.81 -10.38
CA ARG A 28 34.37 -12.37 -10.62
C ARG A 28 33.39 -11.80 -9.59
N THR A 29 33.90 -11.41 -8.44
CA THR A 29 33.20 -10.48 -7.55
C THR A 29 32.93 -9.25 -8.40
N VAL A 30 31.66 -9.05 -8.74
CA VAL A 30 31.22 -7.82 -9.39
C VAL A 30 31.41 -6.73 -8.35
N GLU A 31 32.36 -5.83 -8.54
CA GLU A 31 32.52 -4.67 -7.67
C GLU A 31 31.46 -3.64 -8.08
N TYR A 32 30.48 -3.42 -7.22
CA TYR A 32 29.51 -2.33 -7.29
C TYR A 32 29.82 -1.31 -6.18
N ASP A 33 29.58 -0.03 -6.44
CA ASP A 33 29.90 1.08 -5.50
C ASP A 33 28.72 1.35 -4.56
N TYR A 34 28.31 0.32 -3.81
CA TYR A 34 27.22 0.44 -2.85
C TYR A 34 27.43 -0.48 -1.63
N ASP A 35 27.47 0.15 -0.44
CA ASP A 35 27.46 -0.55 0.84
C ASP A 35 26.01 -0.66 1.35
N LEU A 36 25.55 -1.89 1.60
CA LEU A 36 24.25 -2.14 2.22
C LEU A 36 24.19 -1.58 3.64
N CYS A 37 23.02 -1.10 4.05
CA CYS A 37 22.76 -0.65 5.40
C CYS A 37 22.82 -1.83 6.39
N GLU A 38 23.14 -1.56 7.66
CA GLU A 38 23.06 -2.59 8.71
C GLU A 38 21.66 -3.21 8.82
N ASN A 39 20.63 -2.38 8.61
CA ASN A 39 19.26 -2.82 8.42
C ASN A 39 18.95 -2.91 6.92
N VAL A 40 19.20 -4.07 6.32
CA VAL A 40 19.04 -4.33 4.87
C VAL A 40 17.59 -4.12 4.41
N ALA A 41 16.61 -4.15 5.32
CA ALA A 41 15.23 -3.78 5.00
C ALA A 41 15.11 -2.34 4.45
N GLN A 42 16.01 -1.42 4.82
CA GLN A 42 16.07 -0.09 4.23
C GLN A 42 16.46 -0.15 2.75
N ASP A 43 17.45 -0.97 2.40
CA ASP A 43 17.89 -1.15 1.01
C ASP A 43 16.83 -1.85 0.17
N VAL A 44 16.10 -2.82 0.75
CA VAL A 44 14.92 -3.42 0.11
C VAL A 44 13.87 -2.36 -0.20
N VAL A 45 13.56 -1.47 0.75
CA VAL A 45 12.60 -0.38 0.50
C VAL A 45 13.13 0.61 -0.53
N LYS A 46 14.42 0.94 -0.49
CA LYS A 46 15.07 1.84 -1.44
C LYS A 46 15.05 1.27 -2.86
N TYR A 47 15.33 -0.02 -3.02
CA TYR A 47 15.16 -0.74 -4.28
C TYR A 47 13.68 -0.79 -4.72
N GLY A 48 12.76 -1.02 -3.78
CA GLY A 48 11.33 -0.90 -4.07
C GLY A 48 11.00 0.48 -4.67
N ARG A 49 11.49 1.57 -4.07
CA ARG A 49 11.26 2.93 -4.58
C ARG A 49 11.89 3.21 -5.94
N SER A 50 13.02 2.57 -6.29
CA SER A 50 13.62 2.73 -7.62
C SER A 50 12.84 2.02 -8.73
N ARG A 51 11.95 1.06 -8.39
CA ARG A 51 11.25 0.22 -9.35
C ARG A 51 9.72 0.34 -9.33
N ILE A 52 9.14 0.77 -8.21
CA ILE A 52 7.70 0.91 -8.00
C ILE A 52 7.34 2.26 -7.35
N VAL A 53 6.14 2.76 -7.62
CA VAL A 53 5.61 3.99 -7.01
C VAL A 53 4.77 3.63 -5.80
N LYS A 54 5.14 4.16 -4.62
CA LYS A 54 4.56 3.84 -3.30
C LYS A 54 4.60 2.33 -3.02
N ASN A 55 3.76 1.84 -2.11
CA ASN A 55 3.62 0.42 -1.72
C ASN A 55 4.85 -0.21 -1.06
N GLU A 56 5.66 0.60 -0.36
CA GLU A 56 6.88 0.12 0.29
C GLU A 56 6.61 -0.95 1.35
N ASN A 57 5.51 -0.80 2.10
CA ASN A 57 5.09 -1.82 3.08
C ASN A 57 4.75 -3.16 2.42
N GLN A 58 4.04 -3.12 1.28
CA GLN A 58 3.66 -4.31 0.53
C GLN A 58 4.89 -4.98 -0.07
N PHE A 59 5.81 -4.19 -0.62
CA PHE A 59 7.07 -4.66 -1.19
C PHE A 59 7.89 -5.37 -0.10
N LEU A 60 8.15 -4.71 1.02
CA LEU A 60 8.91 -5.28 2.15
C LEU A 60 8.27 -6.57 2.67
N LEU A 61 6.96 -6.58 2.95
CA LEU A 61 6.29 -7.78 3.46
C LEU A 61 6.34 -8.97 2.48
N CYS A 62 6.21 -8.70 1.19
CA CYS A 62 6.29 -9.73 0.17
C CYS A 62 7.73 -10.25 0.02
N THR A 63 8.74 -9.38 0.02
CA THR A 63 10.16 -9.81 0.05
C THR A 63 10.47 -10.66 1.28
N LEU A 64 10.00 -10.27 2.48
CA LEU A 64 10.13 -11.11 3.69
C LEU A 64 9.39 -12.44 3.55
N GLY A 65 8.27 -12.43 2.84
CA GLY A 65 7.57 -13.62 2.39
C GLY A 65 8.46 -14.60 1.63
N TYR A 66 9.18 -14.11 0.62
CA TYR A 66 10.07 -14.92 -0.21
C TYR A 66 11.29 -15.40 0.59
N VAL A 67 11.90 -14.52 1.40
CA VAL A 67 13.02 -14.87 2.30
C VAL A 67 12.66 -16.00 3.28
N SER A 68 11.37 -16.21 3.57
CA SER A 68 10.97 -17.34 4.41
C SER A 68 11.34 -18.71 3.85
N GLY A 69 11.53 -18.85 2.52
CA GLY A 69 11.94 -20.10 1.88
C GLY A 69 13.31 -20.63 2.33
N TYR A 70 14.19 -19.76 2.82
CA TYR A 70 15.51 -20.14 3.35
C TYR A 70 15.46 -20.75 4.76
N MET A 71 14.27 -20.85 5.38
CA MET A 71 14.14 -21.37 6.73
C MET A 71 14.13 -22.90 6.79
N ALA A 72 14.74 -23.45 7.82
CA ALA A 72 14.87 -24.90 8.05
C ALA A 72 13.57 -25.65 8.36
N ASN A 73 12.46 -24.94 8.59
CA ASN A 73 11.23 -25.55 9.06
C ASN A 73 10.07 -24.96 8.28
N SER A 74 9.31 -25.81 7.62
CA SER A 74 8.18 -25.41 6.79
C SER A 74 7.11 -24.67 7.57
N SER A 75 6.96 -24.94 8.87
CA SER A 75 6.05 -24.19 9.74
C SER A 75 6.45 -22.72 9.92
N HIS A 76 7.63 -22.33 9.45
CA HIS A 76 8.08 -20.94 9.42
C HIS A 76 7.91 -20.26 8.06
N TYR A 77 7.46 -20.99 7.03
CA TYR A 77 7.18 -20.42 5.72
C TYR A 77 5.98 -19.49 5.75
N ILE A 78 6.01 -18.52 4.85
CA ILE A 78 4.98 -17.50 4.70
C ILE A 78 4.47 -17.58 3.27
N SER A 79 3.32 -18.22 3.12
CA SER A 79 2.53 -18.13 1.89
C SER A 79 1.64 -16.89 1.94
N GLY A 80 1.49 -16.24 0.79
CA GLY A 80 0.83 -14.94 0.72
C GLY A 80 -0.02 -14.74 -0.52
N VAL A 81 -0.79 -13.66 -0.51
CA VAL A 81 -1.61 -13.23 -1.62
C VAL A 81 -1.56 -11.71 -1.77
N LEU A 82 -1.21 -11.26 -2.98
CA LEU A 82 -1.29 -9.86 -3.38
C LEU A 82 -2.72 -9.57 -3.88
N ILE A 83 -3.42 -8.67 -3.20
CA ILE A 83 -4.84 -8.37 -3.45
C ILE A 83 -4.96 -7.00 -4.11
N GLY A 84 -5.68 -6.91 -5.23
CA GLY A 84 -5.90 -5.64 -5.91
C GLY A 84 -6.75 -5.79 -7.15
N THR A 85 -7.22 -4.69 -7.74
CA THR A 85 -8.02 -4.77 -8.97
C THR A 85 -7.14 -5.07 -10.19
N ALA A 86 -7.75 -5.36 -11.35
CA ALA A 86 -6.97 -5.50 -12.59
C ALA A 86 -6.25 -4.17 -12.89
N GLY A 87 -4.95 -4.22 -13.16
CA GLY A 87 -4.13 -3.02 -13.38
C GLY A 87 -3.60 -2.34 -12.12
N SER A 88 -3.81 -2.91 -10.92
CA SER A 88 -3.36 -2.34 -9.64
C SER A 88 -1.83 -2.28 -9.44
N GLY A 89 -1.07 -2.89 -10.35
CA GLY A 89 0.39 -3.07 -10.24
C GLY A 89 0.81 -4.32 -9.43
N LYS A 90 -0.10 -5.26 -9.14
CA LYS A 90 0.21 -6.53 -8.47
C LYS A 90 1.34 -7.33 -9.14
N THR A 91 1.15 -7.65 -10.42
CA THR A 91 2.11 -8.41 -11.23
C THR A 91 3.44 -7.68 -11.32
N HIS A 92 3.41 -6.35 -11.51
CA HIS A 92 4.62 -5.53 -11.52
C HIS A 92 5.35 -5.61 -10.18
N LEU A 93 4.66 -5.45 -9.05
CA LEU A 93 5.25 -5.58 -7.72
C LEU A 93 5.88 -6.96 -7.50
N GLN A 94 5.18 -8.03 -7.88
CA GLN A 94 5.70 -9.40 -7.76
C GLN A 94 6.96 -9.60 -8.60
N HIS A 95 6.96 -9.21 -9.88
CA HIS A 95 8.12 -9.34 -10.76
C HIS A 95 9.34 -8.55 -10.24
N GLN A 96 9.12 -7.33 -9.72
CA GLN A 96 10.24 -6.56 -9.15
C GLN A 96 10.81 -7.20 -7.89
N ILE A 97 10.06 -8.01 -7.16
CA ILE A 97 10.60 -8.80 -6.05
C ILE A 97 11.36 -10.01 -6.60
N GLU A 98 10.81 -10.70 -7.59
CA GLU A 98 11.44 -11.86 -8.24
C GLU A 98 12.82 -11.53 -8.80
N ASP A 99 13.02 -10.32 -9.34
CA ASP A 99 14.32 -9.85 -9.86
C ASP A 99 15.47 -9.95 -8.80
N LEU A 100 15.13 -9.88 -7.51
CA LEU A 100 16.09 -10.00 -6.40
C LEU A 100 16.52 -11.44 -6.09
N PHE A 101 15.80 -12.44 -6.59
CA PHE A 101 16.10 -13.86 -6.36
C PHE A 101 16.69 -14.48 -7.63
N ASP A 102 17.32 -15.64 -7.49
CA ASP A 102 17.78 -16.39 -8.66
C ASP A 102 16.64 -17.19 -9.29
N ASP A 103 16.62 -17.26 -10.62
CA ASP A 103 15.60 -18.00 -11.36
C ASP A 103 15.52 -19.47 -10.93
N SER A 104 16.65 -20.06 -10.48
CA SER A 104 16.69 -21.43 -9.95
C SER A 104 16.00 -21.59 -8.60
N GLU A 105 15.83 -20.51 -7.84
CA GLU A 105 15.15 -20.51 -6.54
C GLU A 105 13.62 -20.30 -6.68
N LEU A 106 13.16 -19.95 -7.88
CA LEU A 106 11.77 -19.60 -8.16
C LEU A 106 11.06 -20.69 -8.98
N TYR A 107 10.00 -21.25 -8.41
CA TYR A 107 9.02 -22.03 -9.16
C TYR A 107 7.95 -21.12 -9.73
N GLN A 108 7.87 -21.00 -11.06
CA GLN A 108 6.87 -20.20 -11.75
C GLN A 108 5.90 -21.09 -12.55
N ALA A 109 4.61 -20.95 -12.28
CA ALA A 109 3.55 -21.62 -13.03
C ALA A 109 2.50 -20.62 -13.51
N THR A 110 2.38 -20.48 -14.83
CA THR A 110 1.44 -19.54 -15.48
C THR A 110 0.11 -20.21 -15.87
N SER A 111 0.17 -21.44 -16.39
CA SER A 111 -0.99 -22.24 -16.79
C SER A 111 -0.59 -23.70 -17.07
N GLY A 112 -0.06 -24.39 -16.06
CA GLY A 112 0.15 -25.83 -16.12
C GLY A 112 -1.18 -26.59 -16.01
N SER A 113 -1.23 -27.84 -16.49
CA SER A 113 -2.35 -28.74 -16.14
C SER A 113 -2.45 -28.88 -14.62
N ASP A 114 -3.65 -29.14 -14.09
CA ASP A 114 -3.93 -29.28 -12.63
C ASP A 114 -2.96 -30.18 -11.84
N THR A 115 -2.24 -31.07 -12.51
CA THR A 115 -1.25 -31.98 -11.93
C THR A 115 0.20 -31.62 -12.24
N SER A 116 0.51 -30.48 -12.86
CA SER A 116 1.86 -30.15 -13.30
C SER A 116 2.82 -30.07 -12.11
N ILE A 117 2.41 -29.46 -11.00
CA ILE A 117 3.22 -29.40 -9.75
C ILE A 117 3.57 -30.81 -9.22
N ILE A 118 2.72 -31.80 -9.45
CA ILE A 118 3.00 -33.20 -9.04
C ILE A 118 4.11 -33.81 -9.89
N TYR A 119 4.22 -33.47 -11.17
CA TYR A 119 5.14 -34.12 -12.11
C TYR A 119 6.32 -33.23 -12.52
N ASP A 120 6.35 -31.99 -12.07
CA ASP A 120 7.40 -31.03 -12.34
C ASP A 120 8.47 -31.13 -11.25
N ASP A 121 9.67 -31.54 -11.64
CA ASP A 121 10.78 -31.74 -10.71
C ASP A 121 11.41 -30.41 -10.28
N THR A 122 11.15 -29.30 -11.00
CA THR A 122 11.65 -27.96 -10.63
C THR A 122 11.07 -27.46 -9.31
N TRP A 123 9.97 -28.04 -8.82
CA TRP A 123 9.42 -27.74 -7.50
C TRP A 123 10.40 -28.06 -6.37
N GLU A 124 11.12 -29.19 -6.46
CA GLU A 124 12.05 -29.61 -5.41
C GLU A 124 13.37 -28.83 -5.42
N ASP A 125 13.69 -28.20 -6.56
CA ASP A 125 14.89 -27.36 -6.70
C ASP A 125 14.63 -25.90 -6.27
N ALA A 126 13.36 -25.48 -6.23
CA ALA A 126 12.94 -24.13 -5.88
C ALA A 126 12.86 -23.92 -4.36
N LEU A 127 13.05 -22.67 -3.94
CA LEU A 127 12.84 -22.23 -2.56
C LEU A 127 11.51 -21.50 -2.38
N ILE A 128 10.97 -20.91 -3.45
CA ILE A 128 9.72 -20.14 -3.43
C ILE A 128 8.90 -20.47 -4.68
N ALA A 129 7.59 -20.65 -4.53
CA ALA A 129 6.66 -20.70 -5.66
C ALA A 129 6.00 -19.34 -5.89
N SER A 130 6.30 -18.73 -7.03
CA SER A 130 5.62 -17.53 -7.50
C SER A 130 4.53 -17.91 -8.50
N LEU A 131 3.28 -17.85 -8.03
CA LEU A 131 2.11 -18.33 -8.76
C LEU A 131 1.30 -17.15 -9.28
N ASP A 132 0.64 -17.37 -10.42
CA ASP A 132 -0.26 -16.40 -11.03
C ASP A 132 -1.59 -16.30 -10.22
N GLU A 133 -2.68 -15.86 -10.84
CA GLU A 133 -3.90 -15.56 -10.09
C GLU A 133 -4.52 -16.77 -9.36
N LEU A 134 -4.82 -16.63 -8.06
CA LEU A 134 -5.35 -17.66 -7.14
C LEU A 134 -6.66 -18.32 -7.63
N GLN A 135 -7.41 -17.64 -8.51
CA GLN A 135 -8.62 -18.20 -9.13
C GLN A 135 -8.34 -19.15 -10.32
N LYS A 136 -7.09 -19.24 -10.78
CA LYS A 136 -6.69 -20.12 -11.90
C LYS A 136 -6.40 -21.56 -11.47
N PRO A 137 -5.73 -21.82 -10.32
CA PRO A 137 -5.62 -23.16 -9.75
C PRO A 137 -6.96 -23.89 -9.67
N SER A 138 -6.96 -25.19 -10.01
CA SER A 138 -8.10 -26.07 -9.71
C SER A 138 -8.20 -26.40 -8.24
N ASP A 139 -9.38 -26.84 -7.80
CA ASP A 139 -9.62 -27.34 -6.44
C ASP A 139 -8.59 -28.39 -6.02
N GLN A 140 -8.19 -29.28 -6.95
CA GLN A 140 -7.17 -30.30 -6.66
C GLN A 140 -5.80 -29.67 -6.36
N LEU A 141 -5.38 -28.66 -7.12
CA LEU A 141 -4.13 -27.97 -6.86
C LEU A 141 -4.18 -27.19 -5.54
N ILE A 142 -5.33 -26.57 -5.24
CA ILE A 142 -5.56 -25.91 -3.95
C ILE A 142 -5.41 -26.90 -2.79
N GLU A 143 -5.97 -28.11 -2.87
CA GLU A 143 -5.81 -29.15 -1.84
C GLU A 143 -4.36 -29.60 -1.65
N ILE A 144 -3.59 -29.69 -2.74
CA ILE A 144 -2.14 -29.98 -2.67
C ILE A 144 -1.43 -28.86 -1.92
N LEU A 145 -1.69 -27.60 -2.28
CA LEU A 145 -1.03 -26.45 -1.65
C LEU A 145 -1.43 -26.27 -0.18
N LYS A 146 -2.68 -26.58 0.18
CA LYS A 146 -3.13 -26.65 1.58
C LYS A 146 -2.31 -27.68 2.38
N SER A 147 -1.97 -28.81 1.75
CA SER A 147 -1.13 -29.87 2.34
C SER A 147 0.36 -29.57 2.30
N LEU A 148 0.78 -28.59 1.49
CA LEU A 148 2.16 -28.09 1.42
C LEU A 148 2.34 -26.79 2.23
N HIS A 149 1.34 -26.42 3.03
CA HIS A 149 1.35 -25.22 3.83
C HIS A 149 1.67 -25.53 5.28
N GLY A 150 2.94 -25.39 5.66
CA GLY A 150 3.47 -25.13 7.01
C GLY A 150 3.21 -26.14 8.13
N ASP A 151 2.01 -26.69 8.23
CA ASP A 151 1.61 -27.68 9.23
C ASP A 151 1.94 -29.12 8.79
N ASP A 152 1.99 -29.34 7.47
CA ASP A 152 2.32 -30.63 6.84
C ASP A 152 3.65 -30.47 6.06
N GLU A 153 4.67 -31.28 6.39
CA GLU A 153 6.05 -31.17 5.85
C GLU A 153 6.16 -31.68 4.40
N GLU A 154 5.34 -32.68 4.03
CA GLU A 154 5.40 -33.35 2.74
C GLU A 154 3.99 -33.70 2.22
N PHE A 155 3.75 -33.45 0.93
CA PHE A 155 2.62 -34.03 0.21
C PHE A 155 3.06 -35.33 -0.47
N THR A 156 2.27 -36.40 -0.30
CA THR A 156 2.56 -37.71 -0.90
C THR A 156 1.45 -38.12 -1.85
N TYR A 157 1.77 -38.28 -3.12
CA TYR A 157 0.87 -38.76 -4.16
C TYR A 157 1.24 -40.17 -4.61
N LYS A 158 0.26 -41.08 -4.66
CA LYS A 158 0.48 -42.48 -5.07
C LYS A 158 -0.15 -42.74 -6.42
N VAL A 159 0.68 -42.95 -7.44
CA VAL A 159 0.25 -43.33 -8.79
C VAL A 159 0.27 -44.85 -8.89
N THR A 160 -0.85 -45.45 -9.28
CA THR A 160 -0.89 -46.88 -9.62
C THR A 160 -0.67 -47.03 -11.11
N ALA A 161 0.38 -47.74 -11.52
CA ALA A 161 0.60 -48.02 -12.93
C ALA A 161 -0.51 -48.92 -13.51
N ASP A 162 -0.81 -48.76 -14.81
CA ASP A 162 -1.73 -49.63 -15.53
C ASP A 162 -1.16 -51.06 -15.65
N GLY A 163 -1.64 -51.96 -14.80
CA GLY A 163 -1.35 -53.39 -14.84
C GLY A 163 -2.54 -54.25 -14.37
N ASP A 164 -2.64 -55.50 -14.83
CA ASP A 164 -3.68 -56.44 -14.39
C ASP A 164 -3.22 -57.23 -13.16
N GLY A 165 -3.91 -57.08 -12.02
CA GLY A 165 -3.74 -57.94 -10.83
C GLY A 165 -2.92 -57.36 -9.68
N ALA A 166 -2.33 -58.24 -8.86
CA ALA A 166 -1.67 -57.93 -7.58
C ALA A 166 -0.21 -57.42 -7.71
N ASP A 167 0.33 -57.35 -8.92
CA ASP A 167 1.69 -56.88 -9.23
C ASP A 167 1.69 -55.42 -9.75
N ARG A 168 0.73 -54.58 -9.31
CA ARG A 168 0.75 -53.14 -9.63
C ARG A 168 1.84 -52.45 -8.81
N ASP A 169 2.90 -52.03 -9.47
CA ASP A 169 3.86 -51.09 -8.87
C ASP A 169 3.15 -49.76 -8.58
N VAL A 170 3.36 -49.27 -7.36
CA VAL A 170 2.84 -48.00 -6.87
C VAL A 170 4.01 -47.04 -6.81
N ASP A 171 4.04 -46.07 -7.70
CA ASP A 171 5.02 -44.99 -7.66
C ASP A 171 4.55 -43.93 -6.67
N GLU A 172 5.40 -43.60 -5.70
CA GLU A 172 5.15 -42.60 -4.68
C GLU A 172 5.92 -41.32 -5.04
N ILE A 173 5.18 -40.27 -5.37
CA ILE A 173 5.72 -38.94 -5.63
C ILE A 173 5.58 -38.13 -4.36
N LYS A 174 6.70 -37.62 -3.87
CA LYS A 174 6.76 -36.72 -2.71
C LYS A 174 7.02 -35.30 -3.16
N ARG A 175 6.35 -34.36 -2.51
CA ARG A 175 6.58 -32.93 -2.67
C ARG A 175 6.86 -32.28 -1.33
N THR A 176 7.95 -31.53 -1.22
CA THR A 176 8.30 -30.78 -0.01
C THR A 176 7.56 -29.45 0.02
N ALA A 177 7.26 -28.95 1.22
CA ALA A 177 6.65 -27.63 1.37
C ALA A 177 7.63 -26.53 0.93
N ILE A 178 7.13 -25.51 0.22
CA ILE A 178 7.83 -24.24 -0.03
C ILE A 178 6.82 -23.09 0.13
N PRO A 179 7.22 -21.88 0.54
CA PRO A 179 6.34 -20.72 0.54
C PRO A 179 5.83 -20.44 -0.87
N TYR A 180 4.57 -20.04 -0.98
CA TYR A 180 3.95 -19.75 -2.27
C TYR A 180 3.18 -18.44 -2.25
N TRP A 181 3.23 -17.71 -3.36
CA TRP A 181 2.67 -16.36 -3.48
C TRP A 181 1.74 -16.27 -4.67
N PHE A 182 0.52 -15.79 -4.40
CA PHE A 182 -0.52 -15.65 -5.42
C PHE A 182 -0.81 -14.20 -5.76
N LEU A 183 -1.27 -13.99 -6.99
CA LEU A 183 -2.03 -12.79 -7.33
C LEU A 183 -3.52 -13.03 -7.08
N TYR A 184 -4.27 -12.00 -6.72
CA TYR A 184 -5.71 -12.17 -6.53
C TYR A 184 -6.48 -10.93 -6.96
N ALA A 185 -7.46 -11.17 -7.83
CA ALA A 185 -8.48 -10.21 -8.24
C ALA A 185 -9.81 -10.64 -7.61
N GLN A 186 -10.48 -9.71 -6.92
CA GLN A 186 -11.65 -9.91 -6.04
C GLN A 186 -12.72 -10.91 -6.56
N TYR A 187 -12.67 -12.19 -6.13
CA TYR A 187 -13.66 -13.27 -6.34
C TYR A 187 -13.62 -14.33 -5.23
N ASP A 188 -14.76 -14.86 -4.73
CA ASP A 188 -14.82 -15.78 -3.57
C ASP A 188 -13.71 -16.87 -3.57
N PRO A 189 -12.67 -16.74 -2.71
CA PRO A 189 -11.61 -17.72 -2.60
C PRO A 189 -12.07 -18.90 -1.73
N ASP A 190 -11.38 -20.05 -1.85
CA ASP A 190 -11.52 -21.13 -0.87
C ASP A 190 -11.17 -20.60 0.53
N PHE A 191 -12.12 -20.71 1.46
CA PHE A 191 -12.02 -20.09 2.79
C PHE A 191 -10.84 -20.63 3.61
N GLU A 192 -10.59 -21.94 3.52
CA GLU A 192 -9.55 -22.60 4.29
C GLU A 192 -8.16 -22.20 3.80
N MET A 193 -7.98 -22.12 2.47
CA MET A 193 -6.78 -21.59 1.84
C MET A 193 -6.60 -20.11 2.19
N TRP A 194 -7.65 -19.30 2.09
CA TRP A 194 -7.60 -17.87 2.38
C TRP A 194 -7.11 -17.57 3.81
N ASP A 195 -7.51 -18.37 4.80
CA ASP A 195 -7.08 -18.23 6.19
C ASP A 195 -5.63 -18.66 6.44
N ARG A 196 -4.99 -19.34 5.48
CA ARG A 196 -3.57 -19.71 5.49
C ARG A 196 -2.67 -18.67 4.83
N LEU A 197 -3.21 -17.66 4.15
CA LEU A 197 -2.41 -16.67 3.41
C LEU A 197 -2.24 -15.36 4.17
N LEU A 198 -1.01 -14.83 4.11
CA LEU A 198 -0.71 -13.43 4.40
C LEU A 198 -1.36 -12.55 3.32
N LYS A 199 -2.29 -11.70 3.71
CA LYS A 199 -3.09 -10.86 2.81
C LYS A 199 -2.43 -9.50 2.65
N ILE A 200 -1.94 -9.20 1.45
CA ILE A 200 -1.26 -7.94 1.14
C ILE A 200 -2.08 -7.15 0.12
N PRO A 201 -2.92 -6.20 0.55
CA PRO A 201 -3.62 -5.31 -0.38
C PRO A 201 -2.62 -4.34 -1.02
N VAL A 202 -2.52 -4.37 -2.34
CA VAL A 202 -1.76 -3.40 -3.12
C VAL A 202 -2.56 -2.11 -3.15
N HIS A 203 -1.98 -1.04 -2.61
CA HIS A 203 -2.65 0.25 -2.52
C HIS A 203 -2.81 0.86 -3.91
N GLU A 204 -4.01 1.36 -4.16
CA GLU A 204 -4.37 2.17 -5.32
C GLU A 204 -4.80 3.54 -4.79
N SER A 205 -4.23 4.61 -5.34
CA SER A 205 -4.67 5.98 -5.13
C SER A 205 -4.47 6.77 -6.42
N GLN A 206 -5.19 7.88 -6.57
CA GLN A 206 -5.01 8.78 -7.71
C GLN A 206 -3.55 9.21 -7.85
N GLN A 207 -2.95 9.73 -6.79
CA GLN A 207 -1.54 10.11 -6.76
C GLN A 207 -0.59 9.00 -7.23
N LYS A 208 -0.78 7.76 -6.74
CA LYS A 208 0.02 6.62 -7.20
C LYS A 208 -0.16 6.42 -8.71
N ASN A 209 -1.41 6.44 -9.18
CA ASN A 209 -1.71 6.22 -10.60
C ASN A 209 -1.12 7.32 -11.49
N GLU A 210 -1.12 8.58 -11.04
CA GLU A 210 -0.46 9.70 -11.71
C GLU A 210 1.05 9.53 -11.74
N GLY A 211 1.67 9.14 -10.63
CA GLY A 211 3.10 8.81 -10.59
C GLY A 211 3.45 7.64 -11.52
N VAL A 212 2.63 6.60 -11.56
CA VAL A 212 2.82 5.49 -12.52
C VAL A 212 2.60 5.95 -13.96
N LEU A 213 1.65 6.85 -14.21
CA LEU A 213 1.45 7.41 -15.54
C LEU A 213 2.68 8.20 -15.99
N ALA A 214 3.24 9.05 -15.12
CA ALA A 214 4.45 9.81 -15.41
C ALA A 214 5.62 8.89 -15.83
N THR A 215 5.80 7.75 -15.16
CA THR A 215 6.89 6.81 -15.49
C THR A 215 6.66 6.09 -16.82
N LYS A 216 5.40 5.87 -17.22
CA LYS A 216 5.07 5.36 -18.56
C LYS A 216 5.31 6.39 -19.67
N TRP A 217 5.51 7.65 -19.31
CA TRP A 217 5.88 8.76 -20.20
C TRP A 217 7.34 9.18 -20.03
N ASP A 218 8.19 8.24 -19.63
CA ASP A 218 9.65 8.37 -19.53
C ASP A 218 10.14 9.45 -18.55
N HIS A 219 9.34 9.79 -17.54
CA HIS A 219 9.86 10.59 -16.42
C HIS A 219 10.80 9.74 -15.57
N SER A 220 12.04 10.23 -15.41
CA SER A 220 13.13 9.55 -14.72
C SER A 220 13.02 9.59 -13.19
N MET A 221 12.11 10.40 -12.66
CA MET A 221 11.93 10.57 -11.23
C MET A 221 10.52 11.07 -10.95
N VAL A 222 9.91 10.54 -9.89
CA VAL A 222 8.58 10.96 -9.42
C VAL A 222 8.69 11.36 -7.97
N THR A 223 8.15 12.52 -7.62
CA THR A 223 8.07 13.03 -6.25
C THR A 223 6.63 13.40 -5.93
N PHE A 224 6.28 13.32 -4.65
CA PHE A 224 4.95 13.68 -4.17
C PHE A 224 5.08 14.84 -3.20
N SER A 225 4.26 15.88 -3.34
CA SER A 225 4.27 17.04 -2.43
C SER A 225 4.06 16.67 -0.95
N SER A 226 3.37 15.57 -0.67
CA SER A 226 3.14 15.08 0.69
C SER A 226 4.28 14.27 1.31
N THR A 227 5.33 13.94 0.56
CA THR A 227 6.46 13.15 1.06
C THR A 227 7.79 13.60 0.47
N ASP A 228 8.83 13.69 1.30
CA ASP A 228 10.22 13.94 0.83
C ASP A 228 10.85 12.72 0.10
N GLN A 229 10.03 11.77 -0.36
CA GLN A 229 10.47 10.52 -0.95
C GLN A 229 10.47 10.60 -2.46
N ASN A 230 11.56 10.11 -3.04
CA ASN A 230 11.77 10.04 -4.46
C ASN A 230 11.55 8.62 -4.97
N TYR A 231 10.96 8.49 -6.15
CA TYR A 231 10.69 7.21 -6.79
C TYR A 231 11.32 7.17 -8.19
N MET A 232 11.58 5.96 -8.67
CA MET A 232 12.04 5.64 -10.02
C MET A 232 13.44 6.15 -10.37
N PHE A 233 14.22 6.52 -9.35
CA PHE A 233 15.62 6.87 -9.49
C PHE A 233 16.47 5.64 -9.83
N ASP A 234 17.63 5.84 -10.46
CA ASP A 234 18.57 4.76 -10.75
C ASP A 234 19.21 4.22 -9.46
N PHE A 235 19.20 2.89 -9.30
CA PHE A 235 19.71 2.18 -8.13
C PHE A 235 20.35 0.84 -8.52
N GLU A 236 21.05 0.79 -9.65
CA GLU A 236 21.58 -0.46 -10.19
C GLU A 236 22.66 -1.09 -9.31
N ASP A 237 23.60 -0.29 -8.78
CA ASP A 237 24.64 -0.80 -7.87
C ASP A 237 24.05 -1.38 -6.58
N GLY A 238 23.05 -0.70 -6.01
CA GLY A 238 22.34 -1.19 -4.84
C GLY A 238 21.46 -2.40 -5.12
N TYR A 239 20.91 -2.53 -6.33
CA TYR A 239 20.20 -3.72 -6.78
C TYR A 239 21.13 -4.94 -6.84
N HIS A 240 22.31 -4.81 -7.46
CA HIS A 240 23.30 -5.88 -7.49
C HIS A 240 23.79 -6.25 -6.09
N ALA A 241 24.06 -5.25 -5.24
CA ALA A 241 24.41 -5.47 -3.84
C ALA A 241 23.35 -6.27 -3.08
N LEU A 242 22.07 -5.91 -3.26
CA LEU A 242 20.97 -6.56 -2.60
C LEU A 242 20.75 -7.99 -3.11
N LYS A 243 20.90 -8.22 -4.42
CA LYS A 243 20.79 -9.55 -5.04
C LYS A 243 21.88 -10.50 -4.52
N ASP A 244 23.15 -10.07 -4.55
CA ASP A 244 24.28 -10.84 -4.02
C ASP A 244 24.09 -11.14 -2.52
N HIS A 245 23.57 -10.18 -1.76
CA HIS A 245 23.27 -10.38 -0.34
C HIS A 245 22.14 -11.40 -0.11
N ILE A 246 21.06 -11.37 -0.90
CA ILE A 246 19.97 -12.35 -0.80
C ILE A 246 20.48 -13.76 -1.16
N GLN A 247 21.26 -13.90 -2.23
CA GLN A 247 21.90 -15.17 -2.61
C GLN A 247 22.83 -15.72 -1.51
N SER A 248 23.42 -14.82 -0.69
CA SER A 248 24.29 -15.21 0.41
C SER A 248 23.54 -15.71 1.66
N ILE A 249 22.21 -15.56 1.72
CA ILE A 249 21.39 -16.04 2.85
C ILE A 249 21.57 -17.56 2.99
N PRO A 250 21.99 -18.06 4.16
CA PRO A 250 22.16 -19.50 4.32
C PRO A 250 20.81 -20.23 4.25
N GLN A 251 20.72 -21.24 3.39
CA GLN A 251 19.58 -22.16 3.35
C GLN A 251 19.50 -23.00 4.63
N ASP A 252 18.32 -23.56 4.90
CA ASP A 252 18.01 -24.31 6.12
C ASP A 252 18.36 -23.57 7.42
N SER A 253 18.18 -22.25 7.41
CA SER A 253 18.49 -21.40 8.56
C SER A 253 17.43 -21.51 9.65
N TRP A 254 17.88 -21.50 10.90
CA TRP A 254 16.99 -21.45 12.05
C TRP A 254 17.11 -20.11 12.77
N VAL A 255 15.97 -19.51 13.10
CA VAL A 255 15.90 -18.23 13.80
C VAL A 255 15.23 -18.41 15.16
N LYS A 256 15.88 -17.91 16.20
CA LYS A 256 15.34 -17.80 17.55
C LYS A 256 14.81 -16.39 17.78
N ILE A 257 13.51 -16.31 18.08
CA ILE A 257 12.89 -15.09 18.62
C ILE A 257 12.97 -15.14 20.15
N PRO A 258 13.57 -14.13 20.80
CA PRO A 258 13.53 -13.99 22.25
C PRO A 258 12.09 -13.89 22.81
N ALA A 259 11.83 -14.64 23.87
CA ALA A 259 10.52 -14.81 24.49
C ALA A 259 10.58 -14.64 26.03
N GLY A 260 11.41 -13.70 26.49
CA GLY A 260 11.58 -13.36 27.91
C GLY A 260 12.63 -14.17 28.65
N GLU A 261 13.41 -15.01 27.95
CA GLU A 261 14.46 -15.80 28.60
C GLU A 261 15.63 -14.91 29.07
N SER A 262 16.20 -15.21 30.25
CA SER A 262 17.31 -14.44 30.82
C SER A 262 18.58 -14.45 29.96
N GLU A 263 18.78 -15.49 29.15
CA GLU A 263 19.92 -15.61 28.23
C GLU A 263 19.88 -14.60 27.07
N PHE A 264 18.70 -14.02 26.81
CA PHE A 264 18.46 -12.95 25.86
C PHE A 264 18.08 -11.65 26.58
N ASN A 265 18.64 -11.42 27.77
CA ASN A 265 18.41 -10.24 28.61
C ASN A 265 16.94 -10.00 28.98
N GLY A 266 16.09 -11.04 28.96
CA GLY A 266 14.66 -10.91 29.22
C GLY A 266 13.86 -10.24 28.10
N GLN A 267 14.43 -10.08 26.91
CA GLN A 267 13.72 -9.54 25.75
C GLN A 267 12.53 -10.43 25.39
N ASP A 268 11.33 -9.84 25.34
CA ASP A 268 10.10 -10.54 24.99
C ASP A 268 9.37 -9.84 23.83
N PHE A 269 9.54 -10.40 22.63
CA PHE A 269 8.97 -9.84 21.41
C PHE A 269 7.44 -9.89 21.42
N VAL A 270 6.82 -10.88 22.07
CA VAL A 270 5.36 -11.01 22.06
C VAL A 270 4.73 -9.87 22.82
N THR A 271 5.36 -9.38 23.89
CA THR A 271 4.85 -8.26 24.69
C THR A 271 4.69 -6.99 23.84
N HIS A 272 5.63 -6.73 22.92
CA HIS A 272 5.58 -5.56 22.06
C HIS A 272 4.76 -5.76 20.76
N ALA A 273 4.64 -6.99 20.27
CA ALA A 273 3.82 -7.31 19.11
C ALA A 273 2.33 -7.48 19.45
N LYS A 274 2.00 -8.00 20.63
CA LYS A 274 0.63 -8.32 21.08
C LYS A 274 -0.40 -7.21 20.80
N PRO A 275 -0.10 -5.90 20.96
CA PRO A 275 -1.09 -4.86 20.76
C PRO A 275 -1.61 -4.69 19.33
N ILE A 276 -1.03 -5.35 18.31
CA ILE A 276 -1.54 -5.31 16.93
C ILE A 276 -2.54 -6.43 16.62
N PHE A 277 -2.84 -7.29 17.59
CA PHE A 277 -3.76 -8.42 17.41
C PHE A 277 -5.02 -8.25 18.24
N ASP A 278 -6.11 -8.80 17.73
CA ASP A 278 -7.34 -9.02 18.48
C ASP A 278 -7.32 -10.44 19.07
N THR A 279 -6.93 -10.57 20.34
CA THR A 279 -6.76 -11.88 20.98
C THR A 279 -8.08 -12.59 21.27
N ASP A 280 -9.22 -11.95 21.06
CA ASP A 280 -10.54 -12.57 21.24
C ASP A 280 -10.93 -13.44 20.03
N ARG A 281 -10.15 -13.41 18.95
CA ARG A 281 -10.37 -14.15 17.71
C ARG A 281 -9.55 -15.42 17.60
N SER A 282 -10.16 -16.50 17.11
CA SER A 282 -9.48 -17.77 16.83
C SER A 282 -8.41 -17.67 15.75
N GLU A 283 -8.64 -16.84 14.72
CA GLU A 283 -7.72 -16.63 13.60
C GLU A 283 -6.37 -16.04 14.05
N THR A 284 -6.35 -15.34 15.19
CA THR A 284 -5.17 -14.68 15.75
C THR A 284 -4.01 -15.66 16.01
N ASN A 285 -4.29 -16.94 16.25
CA ASN A 285 -3.23 -17.94 16.39
C ASN A 285 -2.42 -18.11 15.10
N ARG A 286 -3.09 -18.19 13.94
CA ARG A 286 -2.43 -18.29 12.63
C ARG A 286 -1.74 -16.99 12.26
N VAL A 287 -2.43 -15.86 12.46
CA VAL A 287 -1.85 -14.55 12.12
C VAL A 287 -0.66 -14.21 13.01
N GLY A 288 -0.70 -14.58 14.29
CA GLY A 288 0.43 -14.44 15.21
C GLY A 288 1.65 -15.24 14.76
N ALA A 289 1.45 -16.46 14.26
CA ALA A 289 2.51 -17.27 13.67
C ALA A 289 3.10 -16.61 12.40
N MET A 290 2.25 -16.08 11.50
CA MET A 290 2.71 -15.36 10.30
C MET A 290 3.56 -14.14 10.66
N VAL A 291 3.14 -13.32 11.63
CA VAL A 291 3.90 -12.15 12.08
C VAL A 291 5.23 -12.56 12.72
N ALA A 292 5.24 -13.61 13.53
CA ALA A 292 6.49 -14.14 14.07
C ALA A 292 7.41 -14.65 12.95
N ASN A 293 6.87 -15.30 11.93
CA ASN A 293 7.64 -15.77 10.77
C ASN A 293 8.19 -14.59 9.95
N LEU A 294 7.43 -13.49 9.80
CA LEU A 294 7.94 -12.26 9.18
C LEU A 294 9.14 -11.68 9.96
N VAL A 295 9.11 -11.75 11.30
CA VAL A 295 10.26 -11.34 12.13
C VAL A 295 11.45 -12.25 11.86
N ARG A 296 11.24 -13.58 11.78
CA ARG A 296 12.31 -14.51 11.41
C ARG A 296 12.90 -14.20 10.04
N ALA A 297 12.05 -13.89 9.07
CA ALA A 297 12.47 -13.55 7.72
C ALA A 297 13.26 -12.24 7.71
N SER A 298 12.84 -11.24 8.49
CA SER A 298 13.61 -10.01 8.67
C SER A 298 14.98 -10.28 9.30
N THR A 299 15.06 -11.21 10.27
CA THR A 299 16.34 -11.61 10.85
C THR A 299 17.26 -12.27 9.81
N LEU A 300 16.74 -13.14 8.94
CA LEU A 300 17.54 -13.74 7.86
C LEU A 300 17.94 -12.73 6.79
N LEU A 301 17.05 -11.80 6.44
CA LEU A 301 17.39 -10.68 5.57
C LEU A 301 18.54 -9.86 6.18
N ASN A 302 18.66 -9.78 7.50
CA ASN A 302 19.76 -9.10 8.20
C ASN A 302 20.89 -10.05 8.67
N HIS A 303 21.00 -11.28 8.14
CA HIS A 303 21.84 -12.34 8.73
C HIS A 303 23.31 -11.93 8.98
N ASN A 304 23.91 -11.12 8.11
CA ASN A 304 25.29 -10.62 8.24
C ASN A 304 25.51 -9.75 9.50
N ASN A 305 24.43 -9.13 10.00
CA ASN A 305 24.44 -8.26 11.17
C ASN A 305 23.73 -8.90 12.38
N ARG A 306 23.54 -10.22 12.38
CA ARG A 306 22.86 -10.93 13.46
C ARG A 306 23.80 -11.86 14.20
N GLU A 307 23.61 -11.92 15.51
CA GLU A 307 24.35 -12.85 16.34
C GLU A 307 23.92 -14.29 16.01
N GLU A 308 24.92 -15.14 15.75
CA GLU A 308 24.72 -16.58 15.64
C GLU A 308 25.07 -17.26 16.97
N ARG A 309 24.13 -18.01 17.54
CA ARG A 309 24.35 -18.79 18.77
C ARG A 309 23.98 -20.25 18.57
N THR A 310 24.70 -21.13 19.27
CA THR A 310 24.30 -22.53 19.39
C THR A 310 23.35 -22.69 20.57
N ILE A 311 22.10 -23.06 20.29
CA ILE A 311 21.06 -23.23 21.31
C ILE A 311 20.80 -24.72 21.52
N ASN A 312 20.80 -25.16 22.77
CA ASN A 312 20.44 -26.51 23.14
C ASN A 312 18.91 -26.65 23.21
N MET A 313 18.33 -27.32 22.22
CA MET A 313 16.92 -27.67 22.23
C MET A 313 16.68 -28.97 23.00
N PRO A 314 15.73 -28.98 23.96
CA PRO A 314 15.31 -30.21 24.62
C PRO A 314 14.92 -31.27 23.60
N ASN A 315 15.52 -32.45 23.67
CA ASN A 315 15.25 -33.61 22.80
C ASN A 315 15.61 -33.44 21.30
N LYS A 316 16.13 -32.29 20.86
CA LYS A 316 16.55 -32.04 19.46
C LYS A 316 18.04 -31.71 19.31
N GLY A 317 18.79 -31.66 20.41
CA GLY A 317 20.22 -31.39 20.41
C GLY A 317 20.56 -29.91 20.25
N ALA A 318 21.84 -29.64 19.99
CA ALA A 318 22.34 -28.28 19.77
C ALA A 318 22.11 -27.88 18.31
N LYS A 319 21.48 -26.72 18.07
CA LYS A 319 21.29 -26.17 16.72
C LYS A 319 21.83 -24.73 16.67
N LYS A 320 22.51 -24.39 15.59
CA LYS A 320 22.94 -23.01 15.31
C LYS A 320 21.72 -22.19 14.92
N ALA A 321 21.58 -21.01 15.51
CA ALA A 321 20.45 -20.12 15.29
C ALA A 321 20.92 -18.69 15.11
N PHE A 322 20.31 -17.96 14.19
CA PHE A 322 20.34 -16.51 14.19
C PHE A 322 19.39 -15.99 15.28
N ILE A 323 19.84 -15.01 16.05
CA ILE A 323 19.02 -14.40 17.10
C ILE A 323 18.33 -13.16 16.55
N ALA A 324 17.00 -13.11 16.64
CA ALA A 324 16.26 -11.93 16.23
C ALA A 324 16.53 -10.75 17.17
N GLU A 325 16.67 -9.55 16.60
CA GLU A 325 16.90 -8.31 17.34
C GLU A 325 15.69 -7.37 17.27
N PRO A 326 15.56 -6.38 18.19
CA PRO A 326 14.44 -5.44 18.17
C PRO A 326 14.21 -4.75 16.82
N GLN A 327 15.27 -4.51 16.05
CA GLN A 327 15.18 -3.95 14.69
C GLN A 327 14.35 -4.84 13.73
N ASP A 328 14.42 -6.17 13.87
CA ASP A 328 13.63 -7.08 13.03
C ASP A 328 12.14 -7.00 13.34
N LEU A 329 11.80 -6.83 14.63
CA LEU A 329 10.43 -6.58 15.04
C LEU A 329 9.96 -5.20 14.57
N ALA A 330 10.81 -4.17 14.66
CA ALA A 330 10.50 -2.83 14.17
C ALA A 330 10.19 -2.82 12.67
N ASN A 331 10.97 -3.55 11.86
CA ASN A 331 10.75 -3.69 10.43
C ASN A 331 9.35 -4.25 10.12
N VAL A 332 8.92 -5.27 10.86
CA VAL A 332 7.58 -5.88 10.68
C VAL A 332 6.49 -4.98 11.22
N LEU A 333 6.63 -4.45 12.44
CA LEU A 333 5.62 -3.59 13.07
C LEU A 333 5.41 -2.27 12.32
N ARG A 334 6.42 -1.79 11.59
CA ARG A 334 6.27 -0.64 10.68
C ARG A 334 5.17 -0.86 9.64
N THR A 335 5.03 -2.08 9.16
CA THR A 335 4.07 -2.46 8.11
C THR A 335 2.66 -2.73 8.67
N ARG A 336 2.41 -2.36 9.94
CA ARG A 336 1.15 -2.59 10.65
C ARG A 336 -0.08 -2.24 9.83
N GLU A 337 -0.06 -1.11 9.12
CA GLU A 337 -1.20 -0.67 8.31
C GLU A 337 -1.60 -1.72 7.27
N THR A 338 -0.63 -2.28 6.56
CA THR A 338 -0.83 -3.35 5.57
C THR A 338 -1.20 -4.66 6.26
N LEU A 339 -0.58 -4.98 7.41
CA LEU A 339 -0.89 -6.17 8.21
C LEU A 339 -2.34 -6.19 8.72
N MET A 340 -3.03 -5.05 8.82
CA MET A 340 -4.46 -4.99 9.20
C MET A 340 -5.36 -5.83 8.30
N ALA A 341 -5.00 -5.99 7.02
CA ALA A 341 -5.74 -6.86 6.11
C ALA A 341 -5.66 -8.33 6.50
N THR A 342 -4.62 -8.73 7.24
CA THR A 342 -4.45 -10.08 7.77
C THR A 342 -4.91 -10.18 9.22
N THR A 343 -4.54 -9.23 10.09
CA THR A 343 -4.85 -9.26 11.53
C THR A 343 -6.30 -8.93 11.86
N HIS A 344 -6.93 -8.05 11.10
CA HIS A 344 -8.30 -7.57 11.36
C HIS A 344 -9.23 -7.76 10.16
N GLN A 345 -8.74 -8.40 9.08
CA GLN A 345 -9.43 -8.47 7.78
C GLN A 345 -9.87 -7.09 7.27
N LEU A 346 -9.10 -6.06 7.58
CA LEU A 346 -9.42 -4.67 7.33
C LEU A 346 -8.43 -4.05 6.34
N ASP A 347 -8.89 -3.89 5.10
CA ASP A 347 -8.16 -3.18 4.05
C ASP A 347 -8.58 -1.70 3.96
N ARG A 348 -7.94 -0.94 3.05
CA ARG A 348 -8.24 0.47 2.83
C ARG A 348 -9.70 0.72 2.42
N LYS A 349 -10.32 -0.17 1.63
CA LYS A 349 -11.70 -0.03 1.16
C LYS A 349 -12.70 -0.22 2.31
N LYS A 350 -12.46 -1.23 3.15
CA LYS A 350 -13.22 -1.48 4.37
C LYS A 350 -13.07 -0.34 5.38
N LYS A 351 -11.85 0.23 5.52
CA LYS A 351 -11.65 1.46 6.31
C LYS A 351 -12.49 2.62 5.81
N ALA A 352 -12.48 2.86 4.49
CA ALA A 352 -13.28 3.91 3.87
C ALA A 352 -14.79 3.70 4.10
N ILE A 353 -15.28 2.46 4.09
CA ILE A 353 -16.68 2.14 4.45
C ILE A 353 -16.98 2.51 5.91
N CYS A 354 -16.11 2.17 6.86
CA CYS A 354 -16.31 2.55 8.26
C CYS A 354 -16.34 4.07 8.45
N VAL A 355 -15.44 4.80 7.78
CA VAL A 355 -15.43 6.29 7.81
C VAL A 355 -16.68 6.87 7.16
N ALA A 356 -17.11 6.31 6.03
CA ALA A 356 -18.35 6.71 5.37
C ALA A 356 -19.56 6.50 6.27
N ILE A 357 -19.63 5.38 7.00
CA ILE A 357 -20.68 5.18 8.00
C ILE A 357 -20.60 6.28 9.05
N ASP A 358 -19.44 6.51 9.67
CA ASP A 358 -19.25 7.51 10.73
C ASP A 358 -19.64 8.93 10.30
N LYS A 359 -19.29 9.34 9.07
CA LYS A 359 -19.57 10.69 8.55
C LYS A 359 -21.00 10.88 8.08
N GLU A 360 -21.59 9.88 7.44
CA GLU A 360 -22.97 9.94 6.94
C GLU A 360 -23.99 9.57 8.02
N SER A 361 -23.54 9.28 9.24
CA SER A 361 -24.33 8.65 10.28
C SER A 361 -25.49 9.48 10.86
N GLY A 362 -25.57 10.78 10.54
CA GLY A 362 -26.64 11.67 11.00
C GLY A 362 -26.87 11.64 12.52
N PRO A 363 -28.04 12.08 13.01
CA PRO A 363 -28.34 12.08 14.46
C PRO A 363 -28.47 10.67 15.08
N GLN A 364 -28.59 9.64 14.25
CA GLN A 364 -28.85 8.26 14.68
C GLN A 364 -27.58 7.41 14.76
N ASN A 365 -26.42 7.98 14.41
CA ASN A 365 -25.17 7.25 14.28
C ASN A 365 -25.26 6.03 13.33
N MET A 366 -26.08 6.11 12.26
CA MET A 366 -26.23 5.02 11.29
C MET A 366 -26.32 5.53 9.85
N ALA A 367 -25.75 4.78 8.90
CA ALA A 367 -25.80 5.08 7.47
C ALA A 367 -26.44 3.93 6.67
N SER A 368 -27.10 4.24 5.56
CA SER A 368 -27.56 3.24 4.59
C SER A 368 -26.47 2.92 3.56
N ILE A 369 -26.63 1.82 2.81
CA ILE A 369 -25.70 1.49 1.69
C ILE A 369 -25.63 2.64 0.67
N ASN A 370 -26.73 3.35 0.42
CA ASN A 370 -26.74 4.44 -0.55
C ASN A 370 -25.86 5.59 -0.07
N ASP A 371 -25.97 5.95 1.21
CA ASP A 371 -25.18 7.04 1.81
C ASP A 371 -23.69 6.70 1.78
N ILE A 372 -23.35 5.45 2.15
CA ILE A 372 -21.98 4.93 2.05
C ILE A 372 -21.46 5.04 0.61
N GLN A 373 -22.24 4.61 -0.38
CA GLN A 373 -21.83 4.68 -1.78
C GLN A 373 -21.67 6.10 -2.29
N GLU A 374 -22.51 7.02 -1.83
CA GLU A 374 -22.42 8.44 -2.20
C GLU A 374 -21.16 9.07 -1.61
N HIS A 375 -20.85 8.79 -0.34
CA HIS A 375 -19.62 9.25 0.31
C HIS A 375 -18.36 8.69 -0.38
N LEU A 376 -18.34 7.39 -0.68
CA LEU A 376 -17.22 6.74 -1.39
C LEU A 376 -17.01 7.30 -2.81
N ARG A 377 -18.03 7.86 -3.46
CA ARG A 377 -17.89 8.52 -4.77
C ARG A 377 -17.34 9.95 -4.66
N LYS A 378 -17.59 10.62 -3.54
CA LYS A 378 -17.09 11.97 -3.27
C LYS A 378 -15.64 11.97 -2.76
N THR A 379 -15.12 10.80 -2.36
CA THR A 379 -13.75 10.61 -1.87
C THR A 379 -12.88 9.97 -2.96
N ASN A 380 -11.56 10.18 -2.89
CA ASN A 380 -10.52 9.47 -3.66
C ASN A 380 -10.41 7.97 -3.28
N ALA A 381 -11.46 7.38 -2.69
CA ALA A 381 -11.55 5.96 -2.46
C ALA A 381 -11.82 5.22 -3.78
N SER A 382 -11.08 4.14 -4.06
CA SER A 382 -11.28 3.32 -5.26
C SER A 382 -12.76 2.95 -5.46
N PHE A 383 -13.32 3.14 -6.66
CA PHE A 383 -14.73 2.88 -6.95
C PHE A 383 -15.17 1.48 -6.49
N VAL A 384 -16.18 1.41 -5.61
CA VAL A 384 -16.74 0.14 -5.10
C VAL A 384 -18.17 -0.06 -5.61
N LYS A 385 -18.43 -1.18 -6.30
CA LYS A 385 -19.78 -1.53 -6.76
C LYS A 385 -20.66 -1.92 -5.58
N ARG A 386 -21.98 -1.72 -5.68
CA ARG A 386 -22.93 -2.04 -4.60
C ARG A 386 -22.79 -3.46 -4.04
N PRO A 387 -22.69 -4.53 -4.87
CA PRO A 387 -22.52 -5.89 -4.35
C PRO A 387 -21.23 -6.05 -3.53
N GLN A 388 -20.15 -5.35 -3.91
CA GLN A 388 -18.89 -5.36 -3.17
C GLN A 388 -19.02 -4.65 -1.83
N VAL A 389 -19.74 -3.52 -1.76
CA VAL A 389 -20.04 -2.84 -0.48
C VAL A 389 -20.84 -3.77 0.46
N VAL A 390 -21.82 -4.50 -0.08
CA VAL A 390 -22.60 -5.47 0.72
C VAL A 390 -21.72 -6.59 1.27
N GLN A 391 -20.83 -7.14 0.44
CA GLN A 391 -19.89 -8.17 0.88
C GLN A 391 -18.94 -7.64 1.96
N MET A 392 -18.33 -6.48 1.73
CA MET A 392 -17.43 -5.85 2.71
C MET A 392 -18.13 -5.51 4.03
N LEU A 393 -19.40 -5.09 3.99
CA LEU A 393 -20.21 -4.88 5.19
C LEU A 393 -20.48 -6.19 5.92
N SER A 394 -20.73 -7.29 5.19
CA SER A 394 -20.86 -8.63 5.80
C SER A 394 -19.59 -9.01 6.56
N ASP A 395 -18.41 -8.82 5.94
CA ASP A 395 -17.13 -9.06 6.60
C ASP A 395 -16.95 -8.16 7.83
N LEU A 396 -17.24 -6.86 7.72
CA LEU A 396 -17.11 -5.91 8.82
C LEU A 396 -18.05 -6.24 9.99
N ILE A 397 -19.22 -6.81 9.71
CA ILE A 397 -20.17 -7.29 10.73
C ILE A 397 -19.62 -8.54 11.42
N GLN A 398 -19.09 -9.50 10.66
CA GLN A 398 -18.46 -10.70 11.23
C GLN A 398 -17.27 -10.34 12.12
N ASN A 399 -16.57 -9.24 11.81
CA ASN A 399 -15.46 -8.71 12.57
C ASN A 399 -15.88 -7.73 13.71
N TYR A 400 -17.18 -7.63 14.03
CA TYR A 400 -17.72 -6.76 15.09
C TYR A 400 -17.39 -5.27 14.96
N LEU A 401 -16.96 -4.80 13.79
CA LEU A 401 -16.67 -3.39 13.53
C LEU A 401 -17.93 -2.62 13.13
N VAL A 402 -18.90 -3.31 12.52
CA VAL A 402 -20.17 -2.73 12.06
C VAL A 402 -21.34 -3.56 12.57
N GLU A 403 -22.40 -2.90 13.03
CA GLU A 403 -23.68 -3.55 13.35
C GLU A 403 -24.73 -3.24 12.29
N LYS A 404 -25.48 -4.26 11.87
CA LYS A 404 -26.59 -4.12 10.92
C LYS A 404 -27.92 -4.02 11.66
N HIS A 405 -28.60 -2.90 11.48
CA HIS A 405 -29.94 -2.64 11.98
C HIS A 405 -30.97 -2.93 10.89
N GLU A 406 -31.73 -4.02 11.07
CA GLU A 406 -32.64 -4.47 10.03
C GLU A 406 -33.88 -3.59 9.88
N ARG A 407 -34.10 -3.06 8.66
CA ARG A 407 -35.27 -2.25 8.30
C ARG A 407 -35.46 -0.99 9.16
N ALA A 408 -34.38 -0.48 9.75
CA ALA A 408 -34.41 0.71 10.60
C ALA A 408 -34.46 2.04 9.81
N GLY A 409 -34.17 2.01 8.50
CA GLY A 409 -34.10 3.20 7.65
C GLY A 409 -35.41 3.55 6.94
N LYS A 410 -35.41 4.70 6.25
CA LYS A 410 -36.54 5.10 5.39
C LYS A 410 -36.85 4.01 4.36
N ASN A 411 -38.13 3.76 4.10
CA ASN A 411 -38.62 2.70 3.19
C ASN A 411 -38.18 1.27 3.57
N GLY A 412 -37.82 1.01 4.83
CA GLY A 412 -37.40 -0.32 5.29
C GLY A 412 -35.98 -0.69 4.87
N ALA A 413 -35.15 0.29 4.53
CA ALA A 413 -33.73 0.07 4.26
C ALA A 413 -32.99 -0.43 5.53
N HIS A 414 -31.97 -1.27 5.33
CA HIS A 414 -31.03 -1.63 6.38
C HIS A 414 -30.12 -0.44 6.69
N MET A 415 -29.87 -0.21 7.98
CA MET A 415 -28.95 0.82 8.46
C MET A 415 -27.75 0.14 9.11
N TYR A 416 -26.58 0.78 9.03
CA TYR A 416 -25.32 0.24 9.49
C TYR A 416 -24.69 1.22 10.48
N GLU A 417 -24.24 0.71 11.62
CA GLU A 417 -23.62 1.48 12.70
C GLU A 417 -22.16 1.07 12.84
N PHE A 418 -21.25 2.03 12.83
CA PHE A 418 -19.83 1.77 13.08
C PHE A 418 -19.54 1.80 14.59
N LYS A 419 -18.95 0.73 15.13
CA LYS A 419 -18.69 0.57 16.58
C LYS A 419 -17.40 1.23 17.06
N GLY A 420 -16.63 1.82 16.16
CA GLY A 420 -15.40 2.54 16.47
C GLY A 420 -14.13 1.70 16.34
N TRP A 421 -12.99 2.39 16.39
CA TRP A 421 -11.65 1.83 16.15
C TRP A 421 -11.00 1.16 17.37
N GLN A 422 -11.75 0.92 18.44
CA GLN A 422 -11.18 0.45 19.71
C GLN A 422 -10.56 -0.95 19.61
N ALA A 423 -11.10 -1.81 18.75
CA ALA A 423 -10.65 -3.18 18.55
C ALA A 423 -9.32 -3.30 17.79
N LEU A 424 -8.79 -2.23 17.19
CA LEU A 424 -7.56 -2.29 16.38
C LEU A 424 -6.26 -2.41 17.21
N GLY A 425 -6.39 -2.23 18.53
CA GLY A 425 -5.28 -2.11 19.45
C GLY A 425 -4.41 -0.88 19.21
N LYS A 426 -3.46 -0.59 20.10
CA LYS A 426 -2.47 0.49 19.96
C LYS A 426 -1.19 0.09 20.66
N PHE A 427 -0.04 0.48 20.13
CA PHE A 427 1.23 0.28 20.82
C PHE A 427 1.20 0.99 22.17
N GLN A 428 1.62 0.29 23.23
CA GLN A 428 1.81 0.88 24.55
C GLN A 428 3.24 1.45 24.59
N ILE A 429 3.38 2.75 24.32
CA ILE A 429 4.69 3.42 24.20
C ILE A 429 5.10 3.98 25.57
N ASP A 430 5.36 3.07 26.51
CA ASP A 430 5.91 3.36 27.84
C ASP A 430 7.45 3.35 27.81
N ASP A 431 8.08 3.39 28.99
CA ASP A 431 9.55 3.40 29.08
C ASP A 431 10.16 2.04 28.70
N GLU A 432 9.47 0.93 28.97
CA GLU A 432 9.90 -0.41 28.56
C GLU A 432 9.89 -0.55 27.02
N PHE A 433 8.86 -0.06 26.34
CA PHE A 433 8.81 -0.01 24.89
C PHE A 433 9.94 0.84 24.30
N LYS A 434 10.25 1.99 24.90
CA LYS A 434 11.33 2.87 24.43
C LYS A 434 12.70 2.21 24.61
N ASP A 435 12.91 1.56 25.75
CA ASP A 435 14.16 0.87 26.05
C ASP A 435 14.36 -0.31 25.09
N PHE A 436 13.28 -1.07 24.80
CA PHE A 436 13.33 -2.20 23.87
C PHE A 436 13.67 -1.77 22.44
N PHE A 437 13.05 -0.70 21.92
CA PHE A 437 13.27 -0.20 20.55
C PHE A 437 14.34 0.90 20.46
N GLN A 438 15.18 1.05 21.48
CA GLN A 438 16.22 2.06 21.48
C GLN A 438 17.18 1.84 20.30
N GLY A 439 17.35 2.87 19.46
CA GLY A 439 18.23 2.81 18.29
C GLY A 439 17.64 2.09 17.07
N CYS A 440 16.40 1.59 17.16
CA CYS A 440 15.72 1.00 16.02
C CYS A 440 15.22 2.08 15.06
N VAL A 441 15.31 1.79 13.76
CA VAL A 441 14.96 2.71 12.68
C VAL A 441 13.81 2.16 11.84
N ASP A 442 12.92 3.03 11.41
CA ASP A 442 11.87 2.74 10.42
C ASP A 442 12.51 2.44 9.06
N PRO A 443 12.35 1.24 8.46
CA PRO A 443 12.96 0.92 7.17
C PRO A 443 12.39 1.75 6.01
N VAL A 444 11.21 2.35 6.18
CA VAL A 444 10.53 3.12 5.14
C VAL A 444 10.95 4.59 5.18
N THR A 445 11.01 5.21 6.35
CA THR A 445 11.33 6.66 6.43
C THR A 445 12.76 6.94 6.87
N GLY A 446 13.46 5.97 7.45
CA GLY A 446 14.77 6.19 8.07
C GLY A 446 14.71 6.90 9.43
N ASP A 447 13.51 7.16 9.94
CA ASP A 447 13.31 7.82 11.24
C ASP A 447 13.44 6.85 12.41
N ASP A 448 13.62 7.40 13.61
CA ASP A 448 13.50 6.66 14.87
C ASP A 448 12.16 5.93 14.98
N PHE A 449 12.21 4.61 15.23
CA PHE A 449 11.01 3.76 15.23
C PHE A 449 10.01 4.15 16.33
N ILE A 450 10.45 4.69 17.45
CA ILE A 450 9.54 5.12 18.54
C ILE A 450 8.68 6.30 18.06
N LYS A 451 9.26 7.24 17.30
CA LYS A 451 8.49 8.31 16.64
C LYS A 451 7.49 7.75 15.64
N THR A 452 7.94 6.81 14.80
CA THR A 452 7.06 6.11 13.85
C THR A 452 5.91 5.39 14.55
N ALA A 453 6.16 4.68 15.65
CA ALA A 453 5.12 3.98 16.41
C ALA A 453 4.05 4.94 16.96
N ARG A 454 4.45 6.17 17.36
CA ARG A 454 3.49 7.22 17.76
C ARG A 454 2.65 7.67 16.56
N ARG A 455 3.29 7.97 15.44
CA ARG A 455 2.61 8.34 14.19
C ARG A 455 1.60 7.25 13.77
N LEU A 456 2.01 5.99 13.75
CA LEU A 456 1.13 4.85 13.47
C LEU A 456 -0.05 4.75 14.45
N ASN A 457 0.17 5.08 15.74
CA ASN A 457 -0.90 5.12 16.74
C ASN A 457 -1.91 6.26 16.51
N ASP A 458 -1.47 7.37 15.94
CA ASP A 458 -2.30 8.53 15.63
C ASP A 458 -3.07 8.31 14.31
N GLU A 459 -2.41 7.77 13.29
CA GLU A 459 -2.96 7.44 11.96
C GLU A 459 -3.89 6.21 11.94
N LEU A 460 -3.93 5.42 13.01
CA LEU A 460 -4.84 4.27 13.16
C LEU A 460 -6.32 4.61 12.97
N LYS A 461 -6.70 5.87 13.22
CA LYS A 461 -8.06 6.36 13.06
C LYS A 461 -8.10 7.14 11.74
N PRO A 462 -8.44 6.49 10.63
CA PRO A 462 -8.51 7.18 9.36
C PRO A 462 -9.55 8.31 9.45
N SER A 463 -9.16 9.48 8.99
CA SER A 463 -9.99 10.66 8.88
C SER A 463 -10.61 10.75 7.48
N ALA A 464 -11.63 11.60 7.30
CA ALA A 464 -12.20 11.82 5.97
C ALA A 464 -11.16 12.46 5.03
N SER A 465 -10.29 13.34 5.54
CA SER A 465 -9.21 13.96 4.76
C SER A 465 -8.23 12.94 4.18
N ASP A 466 -8.01 11.81 4.83
CA ASP A 466 -7.09 10.75 4.35
C ASP A 466 -7.58 10.09 3.04
N PHE A 467 -8.85 10.31 2.69
CA PHE A 467 -9.45 9.86 1.44
C PHE A 467 -9.85 11.02 0.53
N MET A 468 -9.50 12.27 0.85
CA MET A 468 -9.88 13.47 0.09
C MET A 468 -8.66 14.24 -0.44
N THR A 469 -7.42 13.81 -0.19
CA THR A 469 -6.24 14.60 -0.57
C THR A 469 -5.98 14.59 -2.09
N ASP A 470 -5.95 15.80 -2.65
CA ASP A 470 -5.41 16.17 -3.95
C ASP A 470 -3.99 16.70 -3.72
N ASP A 471 -3.01 15.79 -3.58
CA ASP A 471 -1.60 16.19 -3.49
C ASP A 471 -1.03 16.21 -4.91
N GLU A 472 -0.39 17.31 -5.32
CA GLU A 472 0.24 17.41 -6.63
C GLU A 472 1.45 16.48 -6.77
N VAL A 473 1.61 15.91 -7.96
CA VAL A 473 2.75 15.09 -8.36
C VAL A 473 3.72 15.95 -9.14
N ASP A 474 4.91 16.15 -8.59
CA ASP A 474 5.99 16.85 -9.28
C ASP A 474 6.83 15.83 -10.07
N THR A 475 7.17 16.20 -11.31
CA THR A 475 7.86 15.31 -12.25
C THR A 475 8.97 16.07 -12.98
N SER A 476 10.19 16.01 -12.45
CA SER A 476 11.35 16.60 -13.12
C SER A 476 11.88 15.67 -14.22
N LYS A 477 12.14 16.22 -15.42
CA LYS A 477 12.91 15.54 -16.47
C LYS A 477 14.37 15.95 -16.32
N GLN A 478 15.28 15.01 -16.10
CA GLN A 478 16.71 15.31 -16.14
C GLN A 478 17.12 15.74 -17.55
N GLN A 479 17.31 17.05 -17.75
CA GLN A 479 18.23 17.57 -18.75
C GLN A 479 19.56 17.85 -18.06
N ASP A 480 20.58 17.16 -18.53
CA ASP A 480 21.98 17.34 -18.14
C ASP A 480 22.37 18.82 -18.32
N GLY A 481 22.58 19.55 -17.23
CA GLY A 481 23.07 20.94 -17.30
C GLY A 481 22.63 21.87 -16.18
N GLN A 482 23.53 22.02 -15.20
CA GLN A 482 23.72 23.19 -14.34
C GLN A 482 22.75 23.35 -13.15
N VAL A 483 23.33 23.16 -11.96
CA VAL A 483 22.80 23.57 -10.65
C VAL A 483 22.63 25.08 -10.64
N THR A 484 21.40 25.56 -10.45
CA THR A 484 21.12 26.95 -10.09
C THR A 484 20.48 26.98 -8.70
N LEU A 485 21.32 27.30 -7.71
CA LEU A 485 20.91 27.86 -6.43
C LEU A 485 20.45 29.29 -6.68
N GLU A 486 19.15 29.54 -6.82
CA GLU A 486 18.58 30.88 -6.64
C GLU A 486 17.29 30.80 -5.84
N SER A 487 17.42 31.23 -4.58
CA SER A 487 16.36 31.85 -3.80
C SER A 487 15.67 32.95 -4.62
N SER A 488 14.38 32.81 -4.85
CA SER A 488 13.52 33.89 -5.34
C SER A 488 12.30 34.01 -4.44
N ASP A 489 12.26 35.13 -3.72
CA ASP A 489 11.01 35.75 -3.29
C ASP A 489 10.11 35.90 -4.52
N GLY A 490 8.82 35.59 -4.34
CA GLY A 490 7.85 35.37 -5.40
C GLY A 490 7.74 36.51 -6.41
N GLU A 491 7.98 36.15 -7.66
CA GLU A 491 7.44 36.81 -8.84
C GLU A 491 6.68 35.70 -9.58
N PHE A 492 5.36 35.68 -9.47
CA PHE A 492 4.52 34.71 -10.18
C PHE A 492 4.58 35.04 -11.68
N ASP A 493 4.89 34.03 -12.50
CA ASP A 493 4.79 34.14 -13.95
C ASP A 493 3.37 34.56 -14.34
N ASN A 494 3.24 35.52 -15.27
CA ASN A 494 1.97 36.07 -15.79
C ASN A 494 0.94 34.97 -16.10
N VAL A 495 -0.04 34.79 -15.22
CA VAL A 495 -1.18 33.90 -15.43
C VAL A 495 -2.16 34.58 -16.39
N ASP A 496 -2.47 33.94 -17.51
CA ASP A 496 -3.42 34.45 -18.51
C ASP A 496 -4.85 34.06 -18.11
N LEU A 497 -5.55 34.99 -17.44
CA LEU A 497 -6.93 34.81 -17.02
C LEU A 497 -7.91 35.21 -18.12
N GLU A 498 -8.91 34.37 -18.35
CA GLU A 498 -10.02 34.70 -19.24
C GLU A 498 -10.86 35.85 -18.64
N PRO A 499 -11.59 36.65 -19.46
CA PRO A 499 -12.31 37.84 -18.99
C PRO A 499 -13.29 37.62 -17.81
N HIS A 500 -13.82 36.40 -17.69
CA HIS A 500 -14.72 36.03 -16.60
C HIS A 500 -13.99 35.59 -15.32
N GLU A 501 -12.83 34.99 -15.46
CA GLU A 501 -11.95 34.62 -14.35
C GLU A 501 -11.38 35.88 -13.72
N GLU A 502 -10.97 36.85 -14.55
CA GLU A 502 -10.48 38.15 -14.08
C GLU A 502 -11.58 38.96 -13.35
N ALA A 503 -12.81 38.96 -13.87
CA ALA A 503 -13.93 39.64 -13.20
C ALA A 503 -14.28 38.99 -11.85
N ILE A 504 -14.13 37.67 -11.73
CA ILE A 504 -14.34 36.93 -10.48
C ILE A 504 -13.18 37.18 -9.51
N ARG A 505 -11.94 37.19 -9.99
CA ARG A 505 -10.75 37.56 -9.21
C ARG A 505 -10.90 38.96 -8.63
N GLN A 506 -11.25 39.95 -9.44
CA GLN A 506 -11.47 41.33 -9.02
C GLN A 506 -12.58 41.42 -7.95
N ALA A 507 -13.69 40.69 -8.13
CA ALA A 507 -14.77 40.69 -7.15
C ALA A 507 -14.37 40.03 -5.81
N LEU A 508 -13.52 39.00 -5.84
CA LEU A 508 -12.93 38.41 -4.64
C LEU A 508 -11.93 39.35 -3.97
N GLU A 509 -11.09 40.02 -4.75
CA GLU A 509 -10.12 41.02 -4.28
C GLU A 509 -10.84 42.16 -3.56
N ASP A 510 -11.84 42.77 -4.22
CA ASP A 510 -12.61 43.90 -3.69
C ASP A 510 -13.40 43.54 -2.41
N THR A 511 -13.75 42.27 -2.23
CA THR A 511 -14.63 41.83 -1.12
C THR A 511 -13.85 41.21 0.04
N LEU A 512 -12.77 40.47 -0.23
CA LEU A 512 -12.12 39.59 0.74
C LEU A 512 -10.62 39.80 0.89
N ASP A 513 -9.93 40.49 -0.02
CA ASP A 513 -8.47 40.62 0.10
C ASP A 513 -8.06 41.41 1.34
N GLY A 514 -7.19 40.80 2.16
CA GLY A 514 -6.72 41.36 3.42
C GLY A 514 -7.76 41.40 4.55
N GLU A 515 -8.99 40.97 4.29
CA GLU A 515 -10.08 40.95 5.27
C GLU A 515 -10.05 39.67 6.11
N ARG A 516 -10.43 39.82 7.38
CA ARG A 516 -10.56 38.70 8.33
C ARG A 516 -12.05 38.42 8.55
N VAL A 517 -12.48 37.23 8.16
CA VAL A 517 -13.84 36.75 8.38
C VAL A 517 -13.87 35.95 9.68
N ASP A 518 -14.50 36.49 10.71
CA ASP A 518 -14.71 35.83 12.01
C ASP A 518 -16.07 35.10 12.05
N GLY A 519 -16.23 34.12 12.95
CA GLY A 519 -17.52 33.46 13.22
C GLY A 519 -17.85 32.27 12.30
N LEU A 520 -16.82 31.63 11.73
CA LEU A 520 -16.95 30.45 10.87
C LEU A 520 -17.52 29.22 11.59
N ASP A 521 -17.57 29.22 12.92
CA ASP A 521 -18.22 28.20 13.73
C ASP A 521 -19.75 28.34 13.74
N GLU A 522 -20.27 29.51 13.38
CA GLU A 522 -21.70 29.82 13.33
C GLU A 522 -22.23 29.91 11.89
N HIS A 523 -21.43 30.37 10.92
CA HIS A 523 -21.83 30.52 9.51
C HIS A 523 -20.62 30.47 8.56
N GLU A 524 -20.68 29.63 7.52
CA GLU A 524 -19.67 29.57 6.46
C GLU A 524 -20.11 30.47 5.28
N PRO A 525 -19.29 31.45 4.84
CA PRO A 525 -19.70 32.39 3.80
C PRO A 525 -19.90 31.68 2.46
N GLY A 526 -21.08 31.85 1.87
CA GLY A 526 -21.39 31.33 0.54
C GLY A 526 -20.82 32.21 -0.59
N LEU A 527 -20.81 31.70 -1.82
CA LEU A 527 -20.26 32.37 -3.00
C LEU A 527 -20.78 33.81 -3.23
N LYS A 528 -22.05 34.06 -2.89
CA LYS A 528 -22.68 35.38 -3.04
C LYS A 528 -22.15 36.40 -2.02
N GLU A 529 -21.82 35.94 -0.83
CA GLU A 529 -21.20 36.76 0.22
C GLU A 529 -19.73 37.01 -0.14
N MET A 530 -19.04 36.00 -0.66
CA MET A 530 -17.63 36.10 -1.08
C MET A 530 -17.39 37.05 -2.25
N LEU A 531 -18.37 37.18 -3.16
CA LEU A 531 -18.30 38.04 -4.34
C LEU A 531 -19.06 39.36 -4.18
N GLY A 532 -19.39 39.75 -2.94
CA GLY A 532 -19.94 41.07 -2.62
C GLY A 532 -21.39 41.32 -3.06
N VAL A 533 -22.17 40.26 -3.33
CA VAL A 533 -23.60 40.38 -3.67
C VAL A 533 -24.44 40.73 -2.44
N CYS A 534 -23.99 40.32 -1.25
CA CYS A 534 -24.51 40.73 0.04
C CYS A 534 -23.41 40.73 1.10
N GLU A 535 -23.65 41.38 2.25
CA GLU A 535 -22.68 41.38 3.35
C GLU A 535 -22.53 39.97 3.96
N ILE A 536 -21.33 39.66 4.47
CA ILE A 536 -21.05 38.38 5.12
C ILE A 536 -21.94 38.24 6.38
N GLY A 537 -22.71 37.16 6.46
CA GLY A 537 -23.68 36.89 7.52
C GLY A 537 -25.12 37.32 7.20
N GLU A 538 -25.36 37.97 6.06
CA GLU A 538 -26.72 38.22 5.56
C GLU A 538 -27.29 37.03 4.79
N ASN A 539 -28.62 36.95 4.69
CA ASN A 539 -29.26 35.85 3.95
C ASN A 539 -29.11 36.05 2.43
N PRO A 540 -28.32 35.20 1.74
CA PRO A 540 -28.00 35.39 0.31
C PRO A 540 -29.19 35.14 -0.63
N GLU A 541 -30.27 34.51 -0.15
CA GLU A 541 -31.48 34.28 -0.97
C GLU A 541 -32.33 35.54 -1.17
N LYS A 542 -32.08 36.59 -0.39
CA LYS A 542 -32.82 37.86 -0.48
C LYS A 542 -32.10 38.93 -1.29
N ALA A 543 -30.85 38.69 -1.66
CA ALA A 543 -30.04 39.64 -2.41
C ALA A 543 -30.50 39.75 -3.87
N SER A 544 -30.45 40.97 -4.43
CA SER A 544 -30.74 41.18 -5.83
C SER A 544 -29.56 40.70 -6.68
N LEU A 545 -29.79 39.69 -7.51
CA LEU A 545 -28.79 39.17 -8.44
C LEU A 545 -28.66 40.01 -9.72
N GLN A 546 -29.53 41.00 -9.92
CA GLN A 546 -29.55 41.80 -11.15
C GLN A 546 -28.30 42.69 -11.24
N GLY A 547 -27.55 42.56 -12.33
CA GLY A 547 -26.32 43.32 -12.57
C GLY A 547 -25.10 42.87 -11.76
N THR A 548 -25.15 41.71 -11.11
CA THR A 548 -23.97 41.07 -10.48
C THR A 548 -23.42 39.95 -11.35
N LEU A 549 -22.28 39.37 -10.99
CA LEU A 549 -21.72 38.20 -11.67
C LEU A 549 -22.70 37.00 -11.72
N PHE A 550 -23.69 36.96 -10.81
CA PHE A 550 -24.74 35.93 -10.76
C PHE A 550 -25.92 36.19 -11.72
N ASP A 551 -25.90 37.29 -12.48
CA ASP A 551 -26.88 37.57 -13.54
C ASP A 551 -26.49 36.84 -14.83
N PRO A 552 -27.31 35.91 -15.36
CA PRO A 552 -27.10 35.30 -16.68
C PRO A 552 -26.92 36.30 -17.83
N SER A 553 -27.41 37.53 -17.66
CA SER A 553 -27.28 38.60 -18.64
C SER A 553 -26.07 39.52 -18.43
N HIS A 554 -25.23 39.25 -17.43
CA HIS A 554 -24.01 40.01 -17.15
C HIS A 554 -23.05 39.99 -18.35
N GLU A 555 -22.41 41.11 -18.65
CA GLU A 555 -21.56 41.28 -19.84
C GLU A 555 -20.38 40.30 -19.88
N VAL A 556 -19.89 39.90 -18.71
CA VAL A 556 -18.79 38.95 -18.54
C VAL A 556 -19.07 37.59 -19.18
N TRP A 557 -20.34 37.18 -19.23
CA TRP A 557 -20.74 35.88 -19.77
C TRP A 557 -20.83 35.87 -21.30
N GLN A 558 -20.76 37.03 -21.94
CA GLN A 558 -20.78 37.18 -23.41
C GLN A 558 -19.45 36.80 -24.07
N TYR A 559 -18.39 36.60 -23.28
CA TYR A 559 -17.05 36.27 -23.76
C TYR A 559 -16.77 34.76 -23.85
N GLY A 560 -17.65 33.91 -23.31
CA GLY A 560 -17.49 32.45 -23.38
C GLY A 560 -18.34 31.76 -24.45
N PRO A 561 -18.35 30.41 -24.48
CA PRO A 561 -19.07 29.62 -25.49
C PRO A 561 -20.59 29.89 -25.49
N ASP A 562 -21.24 29.76 -26.65
CA ASP A 562 -22.70 29.92 -26.73
C ASP A 562 -23.43 28.99 -25.74
N GLU A 563 -24.45 29.52 -25.06
CA GLU A 563 -25.35 28.85 -24.11
C GLU A 563 -24.76 28.43 -22.75
N TRP A 564 -23.51 28.76 -22.44
CA TRP A 564 -22.84 28.30 -21.22
C TRP A 564 -23.28 29.00 -19.92
N ALA A 565 -23.99 30.12 -20.00
CA ALA A 565 -24.44 30.93 -18.86
C ALA A 565 -25.94 31.29 -18.93
N ASP A 566 -26.74 30.51 -19.66
CA ASP A 566 -28.14 30.84 -19.97
C ASP A 566 -29.11 30.67 -18.80
N SER A 567 -28.64 30.10 -17.69
CA SER A 567 -29.41 29.87 -16.49
C SER A 567 -28.63 30.28 -15.24
N ARG A 568 -29.35 30.49 -14.13
CA ARG A 568 -28.71 30.80 -12.85
C ARG A 568 -27.81 29.66 -12.37
N GLY A 569 -28.25 28.41 -12.56
CA GLY A 569 -27.44 27.24 -12.18
C GLY A 569 -26.15 27.13 -12.97
N SER A 570 -26.17 27.44 -14.27
CA SER A 570 -24.96 27.42 -15.10
C SER A 570 -23.99 28.55 -14.74
N VAL A 571 -24.50 29.72 -14.34
CA VAL A 571 -23.68 30.82 -13.82
C VAL A 571 -23.01 30.43 -12.49
N ASP A 572 -23.76 29.85 -11.55
CA ASP A 572 -23.23 29.36 -10.28
C ASP A 572 -22.09 28.34 -10.51
N GLU A 573 -22.30 27.36 -11.39
CA GLU A 573 -21.29 26.35 -11.74
C GLU A 573 -20.03 26.95 -12.39
N ASN A 574 -20.17 27.97 -13.24
CA ASN A 574 -19.02 28.61 -13.88
C ASN A 574 -18.24 29.50 -12.91
N ILE A 575 -18.93 30.14 -11.97
CA ILE A 575 -18.28 30.88 -10.89
C ILE A 575 -17.44 29.93 -10.02
N GLU A 576 -18.00 28.77 -9.64
CA GLU A 576 -17.26 27.76 -8.86
C GLU A 576 -16.01 27.25 -9.58
N LYS A 577 -16.11 27.02 -10.90
CA LYS A 577 -14.96 26.59 -11.73
C LYS A 577 -13.86 27.66 -11.76
N ALA A 578 -14.24 28.92 -11.95
CA ALA A 578 -13.28 30.02 -11.98
C ALA A 578 -12.59 30.21 -10.62
N ILE A 579 -13.32 30.16 -9.51
CA ILE A 579 -12.72 30.25 -8.16
C ILE A 579 -11.77 29.08 -7.89
N ARG A 580 -12.14 27.87 -8.32
CA ARG A 580 -11.26 26.70 -8.21
C ARG A 580 -9.96 26.90 -8.99
N LYS A 581 -10.05 27.38 -10.24
CA LYS A 581 -8.88 27.69 -11.06
C LYS A 581 -7.99 28.75 -10.42
N LEU A 582 -8.57 29.84 -9.89
CA LEU A 582 -7.82 30.88 -9.17
C LEU A 582 -7.12 30.32 -7.91
N ALA A 583 -7.70 29.31 -7.25
CA ALA A 583 -7.08 28.63 -6.12
C ALA A 583 -5.94 27.69 -6.56
N GLU A 584 -6.14 26.95 -7.65
CA GLU A 584 -5.12 26.07 -8.28
C GLU A 584 -3.90 26.88 -8.76
N GLU A 585 -4.13 28.06 -9.35
CA GLU A 585 -3.07 28.96 -9.83
C GLU A 585 -2.44 29.79 -8.69
N GLY A 586 -2.88 29.58 -7.44
CA GLY A 586 -2.33 30.23 -6.26
C GLY A 586 -2.69 31.72 -6.11
N ILE A 587 -3.58 32.25 -6.96
CA ILE A 587 -4.05 33.64 -6.98
C ILE A 587 -5.04 33.89 -5.82
N TYR A 588 -5.86 32.90 -5.47
CA TYR A 588 -6.80 32.95 -4.34
C TYR A 588 -6.36 31.99 -3.23
N ARG A 589 -6.09 32.50 -2.02
CA ARG A 589 -5.70 31.68 -0.86
C ARG A 589 -6.52 31.99 0.38
N THR A 590 -6.83 30.94 1.14
CA THR A 590 -7.53 31.05 2.43
C THR A 590 -6.68 30.46 3.54
N ASN A 591 -6.46 31.23 4.61
CA ASN A 591 -5.78 30.76 5.81
C ASN A 591 -6.75 30.73 7.00
N THR A 592 -7.03 29.55 7.56
CA THR A 592 -7.99 29.39 8.66
C THR A 592 -7.32 29.32 10.02
N ILE A 593 -7.79 30.13 10.98
CA ILE A 593 -7.36 30.10 12.39
C ILE A 593 -8.31 29.18 13.17
N ARG A 594 -7.78 28.09 13.75
CA ARG A 594 -8.55 27.10 14.54
C ARG A 594 -8.26 27.20 16.04
N LYS A 595 -9.23 26.87 16.90
CA LYS A 595 -9.02 26.67 18.35
C LYS A 595 -8.60 25.22 18.63
N LYS A 596 -8.17 24.92 19.86
CA LYS A 596 -8.04 23.52 20.35
C LYS A 596 -9.41 22.84 20.28
N GLY A 597 -9.62 22.00 19.28
CA GLY A 597 -10.91 21.44 18.88
C GLY A 597 -11.23 21.94 17.47
N ASP A 598 -11.34 21.01 16.52
CA ASP A 598 -11.17 21.14 15.06
C ASP A 598 -12.12 22.10 14.30
N THR A 599 -12.75 23.06 14.98
CA THR A 599 -13.68 24.04 14.39
C THR A 599 -12.90 25.32 14.00
N PRO A 600 -12.98 25.76 12.73
CA PRO A 600 -12.41 27.03 12.30
C PRO A 600 -13.15 28.20 12.97
N LEU A 601 -12.41 29.18 13.50
CA LEU A 601 -12.98 30.37 14.15
C LEU A 601 -12.95 31.59 13.24
N ALA A 602 -11.92 31.71 12.41
CA ALA A 602 -11.74 32.81 11.51
C ALA A 602 -10.95 32.37 10.28
N MET A 603 -11.16 33.04 9.14
CA MET A 603 -10.31 32.91 7.97
C MET A 603 -9.78 34.28 7.55
N THR A 604 -8.54 34.30 7.06
CA THR A 604 -7.98 35.42 6.32
C THR A 604 -7.87 35.00 4.87
N VAL A 605 -8.36 35.83 3.97
CA VAL A 605 -8.31 35.60 2.53
C VAL A 605 -7.27 36.54 1.93
N SER A 606 -6.48 36.02 1.01
CA SER A 606 -5.56 36.84 0.19
C SER A 606 -5.83 36.55 -1.28
N VAL A 607 -5.97 37.61 -2.07
CA VAL A 607 -6.14 37.55 -3.51
C VAL A 607 -4.99 38.34 -4.14
N GLU A 608 -4.13 37.67 -4.90
CA GLU A 608 -2.98 38.34 -5.52
C GLU A 608 -3.44 39.24 -6.69
N SER A 609 -2.89 40.46 -6.74
CA SER A 609 -3.11 41.41 -7.84
C SER A 609 -2.13 41.15 -8.98
N LEU A 610 -2.60 41.12 -10.23
CA LEU A 610 -1.77 40.87 -11.43
C LEU A 610 -1.11 42.16 -11.99
N ASP A 611 -0.89 43.18 -11.15
CA ASP A 611 -0.37 44.52 -11.52
C ASP A 611 1.16 44.61 -11.57
#